data_AF-A0A4Q4D575-F1
#
_entry.id   AF-A0A4Q4D575-F1
#
_cell.length_a   1.000
_cell.length_b   1.000
_cell.length_c   1.000
_cell.angle_alpha   90.00
_cell.angle_beta   90.00
_cell.angle_gamma   90.00
#
_symmetry.space_group_name_H-M   'P 1'
#
loop_
_entity.id
_entity.type
_entity.pdbx_description
1 polymer ?
#
loop_
_entity_poly.entity_id
_entity_poly.type
_entity_poly.pdbx_seq_one_letter_code
_entity_poly.pdbx_strand_id
1 'polypeptide(L)'
;MTLPLSVAPAVADALAVGRPVVALESTIISHGLPRPDNLEAARRFEALLADRGVVPATIAVLDGELKAGLTPDELERIASEDVPKLSVRDLPVALAQGGSGATTVAATSFIADHAGIRVFATGGLGGVHRRASESFDESADLKTLSEVPITVVSAGVKSILDIGATLERLESLGVTVVGYGTEDFPSFWLSSSGHRLDWSVP
;
A
#
# COMPACT_ATOMS: atom_id res chain seq x y z
N MET A 1 -6.45 20.15 14.77
CA MET A 1 -7.61 19.36 14.29
C MET A 1 -7.18 17.91 14.24
N THR A 2 -7.95 17.00 14.82
CA THR A 2 -7.71 15.56 14.72
C THR A 2 -8.05 15.11 13.30
N LEU A 3 -7.20 14.28 12.69
CA LEU A 3 -7.49 13.66 11.39
C LEU A 3 -8.80 12.85 11.48
N PRO A 4 -9.71 12.95 10.50
CA PRO A 4 -10.96 12.18 10.48
C PRO A 4 -10.66 10.72 10.11
N LEU A 5 -10.10 9.99 11.08
CA LEU A 5 -9.70 8.59 10.94
C LEU A 5 -10.71 7.68 11.65
N SER A 6 -11.33 6.80 10.86
CA SER A 6 -12.17 5.71 11.34
C SER A 6 -11.39 4.40 11.29
N VAL A 7 -11.10 3.83 12.47
CA VAL A 7 -10.48 2.51 12.61
C VAL A 7 -11.58 1.48 12.87
N ALA A 8 -11.62 0.42 12.05
CA ALA A 8 -12.61 -0.64 12.23
C ALA A 8 -12.47 -1.30 13.61
N PRO A 9 -13.57 -1.69 14.28
CA PRO A 9 -13.53 -2.27 15.63
C PRO A 9 -12.56 -3.46 15.75
N ALA A 10 -12.58 -4.38 14.78
CA ALA A 10 -11.68 -5.55 14.78
C ALA A 10 -10.18 -5.16 14.71
N VAL A 11 -9.86 -4.08 14.01
CA VAL A 11 -8.50 -3.54 13.91
C VAL A 11 -8.10 -2.88 15.23
N ALA A 12 -8.98 -2.03 15.78
CA ALA A 12 -8.73 -1.36 17.06
C ALA A 12 -8.54 -2.37 18.21
N ASP A 13 -9.41 -3.38 18.29
CA ASP A 13 -9.33 -4.44 19.28
C ASP A 13 -8.02 -5.23 19.15
N ALA A 14 -7.64 -5.60 17.92
CA ALA A 14 -6.40 -6.32 17.68
C ALA A 14 -5.17 -5.52 18.12
N LEU A 15 -5.11 -4.24 17.77
CA LEU A 15 -4.01 -3.35 18.18
C LEU A 15 -3.96 -3.19 19.70
N ALA A 16 -5.11 -3.04 20.36
CA ALA A 16 -5.19 -2.86 21.81
C ALA A 16 -4.62 -4.05 22.60
N VAL A 17 -4.72 -5.26 22.07
CA VAL A 17 -4.18 -6.48 22.70
C VAL A 17 -2.89 -7.00 22.04
N GLY A 18 -2.27 -6.23 21.15
CA GLY A 18 -1.01 -6.61 20.49
C GLY A 18 -1.12 -7.78 19.50
N ARG A 19 -2.30 -8.02 18.94
CA ARG A 19 -2.51 -9.00 17.85
C ARG A 19 -2.03 -8.43 16.51
N PRO A 20 -1.53 -9.28 15.60
CA PRO A 20 -1.01 -8.82 14.31
C PRO A 20 -2.11 -8.24 13.42
N VAL A 21 -1.84 -7.07 12.85
CA VAL A 21 -2.66 -6.40 11.85
C VAL A 21 -1.82 -6.13 10.60
N VAL A 22 -2.39 -6.39 9.43
CA VAL A 22 -1.75 -6.08 8.14
C VAL A 22 -2.67 -5.19 7.32
N ALA A 23 -2.16 -4.04 6.90
CA ALA A 23 -2.86 -3.15 5.99
C ALA A 23 -2.87 -3.73 4.56
N LEU A 24 -3.89 -3.37 3.78
CA LEU A 24 -4.04 -3.67 2.35
C LEU A 24 -4.45 -2.38 1.61
N GLU A 25 -3.88 -2.12 0.42
CA GLU A 25 -4.26 -0.94 -0.38
C GLU A 25 -5.56 -1.18 -1.17
N SER A 26 -6.26 -0.10 -1.51
CA SER A 26 -7.47 -0.16 -2.35
C SER A 26 -7.22 0.15 -3.82
N THR A 27 -6.10 0.80 -4.21
CA THR A 27 -5.79 1.07 -5.63
C THR A 27 -5.70 -0.21 -6.45
N ILE A 28 -5.18 -1.30 -5.88
CA ILE A 28 -5.14 -2.60 -6.57
C ILE A 28 -6.55 -3.10 -6.88
N ILE A 29 -7.53 -2.78 -6.04
CA ILE A 29 -8.93 -3.20 -6.18
C ILE A 29 -9.62 -2.35 -7.26
N SER A 30 -9.53 -1.03 -7.20
CA SER A 30 -10.28 -0.15 -8.12
C SER A 30 -9.59 0.07 -9.48
N HIS A 31 -8.25 -0.01 -9.54
CA HIS A 31 -7.46 0.35 -10.72
C HIS A 31 -6.45 -0.72 -11.15
N GLY A 32 -6.19 -1.71 -10.31
CA GLY A 32 -5.18 -2.74 -10.59
C GLY A 32 -5.73 -4.04 -11.16
N LEU A 33 -7.02 -4.33 -10.93
CA LEU A 33 -7.66 -5.58 -11.29
C LEU A 33 -8.96 -5.33 -12.09
N PRO A 34 -9.29 -6.20 -13.06
CA PRO A 34 -10.52 -6.06 -13.83
C PRO A 34 -11.76 -6.35 -12.95
N ARG A 35 -12.87 -5.69 -13.26
CA ARG A 35 -14.19 -6.02 -12.70
C ARG A 35 -14.78 -7.22 -13.45
N PRO A 36 -15.50 -8.14 -12.79
CA PRO A 36 -15.85 -8.14 -11.35
C PRO A 36 -14.80 -8.82 -10.44
N ASP A 37 -13.74 -9.40 -11.02
CA ASP A 37 -12.75 -10.23 -10.31
C ASP A 37 -12.03 -9.48 -9.18
N ASN A 38 -11.96 -8.15 -9.28
CA ASN A 38 -11.34 -7.29 -8.28
C ASN A 38 -11.95 -7.42 -6.87
N LEU A 39 -13.28 -7.54 -6.74
CA LEU A 39 -13.96 -7.72 -5.46
C LEU A 39 -13.68 -9.09 -4.85
N GLU A 40 -13.70 -10.14 -5.68
CA GLU A 40 -13.37 -11.50 -5.24
C GLU A 40 -11.92 -11.58 -4.78
N ALA A 41 -10.99 -10.97 -5.53
CA ALA A 41 -9.59 -10.88 -5.16
C ALA A 41 -9.40 -10.15 -3.83
N ALA A 42 -10.07 -9.00 -3.63
CA ALA A 42 -10.01 -8.25 -2.37
C ALA A 42 -10.46 -9.09 -1.17
N ARG A 43 -11.61 -9.75 -1.27
CA ARG A 43 -12.11 -10.67 -0.23
C ARG A 43 -11.15 -11.82 0.04
N ARG A 44 -10.52 -12.36 -1.01
CA ARG A 44 -9.51 -13.42 -0.88
C ARG A 44 -8.25 -12.93 -0.16
N PHE A 45 -7.80 -11.70 -0.40
CA PHE A 45 -6.64 -11.14 0.31
C PHE A 45 -6.91 -11.01 1.81
N GLU A 46 -8.10 -10.52 2.19
CA GLU A 46 -8.52 -10.44 3.59
C GLU A 46 -8.62 -11.83 4.23
N ALA A 47 -9.24 -12.79 3.54
CA ALA A 47 -9.37 -14.17 4.02
C ALA A 47 -8.02 -14.84 4.26
N LEU A 48 -7.03 -14.67 3.37
CA LEU A 48 -5.69 -15.24 3.52
C LEU A 48 -4.99 -14.78 4.81
N LEU A 49 -5.21 -13.55 5.23
CA LEU A 49 -4.70 -13.01 6.50
C LEU A 49 -5.50 -13.56 7.69
N ALA A 50 -6.83 -13.53 7.60
CA ALA A 50 -7.71 -14.01 8.66
C ALA A 50 -7.48 -15.49 8.99
N ASP A 51 -7.29 -16.34 7.97
CA ASP A 51 -6.98 -17.78 8.11
C ASP A 51 -5.66 -18.04 8.86
N ARG A 52 -4.78 -17.04 8.93
CA ARG A 52 -3.50 -17.07 9.66
C ARG A 52 -3.57 -16.37 11.01
N GLY A 53 -4.77 -15.99 11.47
CA GLY A 53 -4.98 -15.26 12.72
C GLY A 53 -4.53 -13.79 12.67
N VAL A 54 -4.24 -13.27 11.46
CA VAL A 54 -3.87 -11.86 11.22
C VAL A 54 -5.12 -11.07 10.88
N VAL A 55 -5.31 -9.91 11.49
CA VAL A 55 -6.45 -9.05 11.18
C VAL A 55 -6.13 -8.21 9.94
N PRO A 56 -6.88 -8.35 8.83
CA PRO A 56 -6.71 -7.49 7.67
C PRO A 56 -7.29 -6.10 7.94
N ALA A 57 -6.64 -5.07 7.38
CA ALA A 57 -7.13 -3.70 7.38
C ALA A 57 -7.03 -3.12 5.97
N THR A 58 -8.05 -3.35 5.14
CA THR A 58 -8.14 -2.67 3.85
C THR A 58 -8.31 -1.16 4.07
N ILE A 59 -7.49 -0.35 3.40
CA ILE A 59 -7.39 1.09 3.60
C ILE A 59 -8.02 1.83 2.43
N ALA A 60 -8.87 2.82 2.69
CA ALA A 60 -9.45 3.71 1.69
C ALA A 60 -9.79 5.09 2.26
N VAL A 61 -10.28 5.97 1.40
CA VAL A 61 -10.99 7.18 1.83
C VAL A 61 -12.44 7.03 1.40
N LEU A 62 -13.38 7.22 2.33
CA LEU A 62 -14.81 7.16 2.04
C LEU A 62 -15.53 8.33 2.70
N ASP A 63 -16.29 9.07 1.89
CA ASP A 63 -17.18 10.14 2.32
C ASP A 63 -16.48 11.20 3.21
N GLY A 64 -15.22 11.51 2.90
CA GLY A 64 -14.39 12.46 3.66
C GLY A 64 -13.73 11.90 4.91
N GLU A 65 -13.72 10.58 5.11
CA GLU A 65 -13.05 9.91 6.21
C GLU A 65 -11.94 8.98 5.73
N LEU A 66 -10.80 9.01 6.44
CA LEU A 66 -9.75 8.00 6.30
C LEU A 66 -10.25 6.71 6.96
N LYS A 67 -10.22 5.59 6.25
CA LYS A 67 -10.67 4.29 6.78
C LYS A 67 -9.49 3.34 6.98
N ALA A 68 -9.40 2.75 8.17
CA ALA A 68 -8.48 1.67 8.48
C ALA A 68 -9.26 0.38 8.80
N GLY A 69 -9.41 -0.48 7.79
CA GLY A 69 -10.36 -1.59 7.77
C GLY A 69 -11.70 -1.14 7.18
N LEU A 70 -12.19 -1.90 6.19
CA LEU A 70 -13.47 -1.66 5.53
C LEU A 70 -14.50 -2.70 5.99
N THR A 71 -15.75 -2.29 6.05
CA THR A 71 -16.89 -3.22 6.08
C THR A 71 -17.06 -3.90 4.71
N PRO A 72 -17.81 -5.02 4.64
CA PRO A 72 -18.10 -5.68 3.37
C PRO A 72 -18.73 -4.75 2.31
N ASP A 73 -19.63 -3.87 2.75
CA ASP A 73 -20.32 -2.91 1.87
C ASP A 73 -19.36 -1.81 1.39
N GLU A 74 -18.49 -1.29 2.27
CA GLU A 74 -17.47 -0.31 1.90
C GLU A 74 -16.43 -0.89 0.92
N LEU A 75 -16.04 -2.16 1.12
CA LEU A 75 -15.16 -2.87 0.19
C LEU A 75 -15.82 -3.03 -1.18
N GLU A 76 -17.10 -3.36 -1.22
CA GLU A 76 -17.88 -3.47 -2.44
C GLU A 76 -18.01 -2.11 -3.15
N ARG A 77 -18.24 -1.02 -2.42
CA ARG A 77 -18.21 0.35 -2.99
C ARG A 77 -16.88 0.65 -3.67
N ILE A 78 -15.76 0.40 -3.00
CA ILE A 78 -14.41 0.61 -3.57
C ILE A 78 -14.16 -0.24 -4.82
N ALA A 79 -14.69 -1.47 -4.86
CA ALA A 79 -14.51 -2.35 -6.01
C ALA A 79 -15.43 -2.00 -7.20
N SER A 80 -16.62 -1.48 -6.93
CA SER A 80 -17.68 -1.30 -7.94
C SER A 80 -17.80 0.14 -8.45
N GLU A 81 -17.54 1.14 -7.61
CA GLU A 81 -17.64 2.55 -7.97
C GLU A 81 -16.39 3.06 -8.70
N ASP A 82 -16.57 4.03 -9.60
CA ASP A 82 -15.46 4.74 -10.23
C ASP A 82 -14.94 5.83 -9.27
N VAL A 83 -14.05 5.41 -8.39
CA VAL A 83 -13.41 6.28 -7.41
C VAL A 83 -12.03 6.76 -7.90
N PRO A 84 -11.59 7.98 -7.56
CA PRO A 84 -10.24 8.46 -7.88
C PRO A 84 -9.16 7.67 -7.13
N LYS A 85 -7.99 7.58 -7.76
CA LYS A 85 -6.75 7.13 -7.13
C LYS A 85 -6.18 8.27 -6.28
N LEU A 86 -5.95 8.01 -4.99
CA LEU A 86 -5.47 8.99 -4.02
C LEU A 86 -4.09 8.62 -3.50
N SER A 87 -3.11 9.49 -3.75
CA SER A 87 -1.83 9.52 -3.05
C SER A 87 -1.89 10.49 -1.87
N VAL A 88 -0.83 10.57 -1.07
CA VAL A 88 -0.76 11.42 0.15
C VAL A 88 -1.12 12.88 -0.11
N ARG A 89 -0.72 13.42 -1.27
CA ARG A 89 -1.01 14.82 -1.65
C ARG A 89 -2.49 15.08 -1.90
N ASP A 90 -3.24 14.04 -2.24
CA ASP A 90 -4.64 14.13 -2.64
C ASP A 90 -5.56 14.04 -1.41
N LEU A 91 -5.08 13.47 -0.30
CA LEU A 91 -5.84 13.26 0.93
C LEU A 91 -6.48 14.55 1.48
N PRO A 92 -5.77 15.69 1.65
CA PRO A 92 -6.39 16.88 2.23
C PRO A 92 -7.56 17.40 1.40
N VAL A 93 -7.47 17.29 0.06
CA VAL A 93 -8.52 17.73 -0.87
C VAL A 93 -9.71 16.78 -0.80
N ALA A 94 -9.48 15.47 -0.85
CA ALA A 94 -10.54 14.46 -0.74
C ALA A 94 -11.31 14.58 0.58
N LEU A 95 -10.60 14.77 1.71
CA LEU A 95 -11.22 14.96 3.02
C LEU A 95 -12.07 16.24 3.08
N ALA A 96 -11.54 17.37 2.61
CA ALA A 96 -12.24 18.65 2.63
C ALA A 96 -13.51 18.66 1.76
N GLN A 97 -13.55 17.83 0.72
CA GLN A 97 -14.68 17.72 -0.21
C GLN A 97 -15.70 16.65 0.19
N GLY A 98 -15.46 15.88 1.26
CA GLY A 98 -16.32 14.74 1.57
C GLY A 98 -16.21 13.62 0.53
N GLY A 99 -15.08 13.52 -0.16
CA GLY A 99 -14.88 12.60 -1.28
C GLY A 99 -14.52 11.17 -0.86
N SER A 100 -14.66 10.25 -1.80
CA SER A 100 -14.26 8.85 -1.71
C SER A 100 -13.12 8.56 -2.69
N GLY A 101 -12.26 7.59 -2.40
CA GLY A 101 -11.09 7.29 -3.21
C GLY A 101 -10.31 6.06 -2.77
N ALA A 102 -9.70 5.41 -3.76
CA ALA A 102 -8.82 4.27 -3.54
C ALA A 102 -7.39 4.75 -3.27
N THR A 103 -6.75 4.23 -2.23
CA THR A 103 -5.46 4.71 -1.75
C THR A 103 -4.32 3.96 -2.42
N THR A 104 -3.27 4.68 -2.82
CA THR A 104 -2.01 4.09 -3.30
C THR A 104 -1.18 3.60 -2.12
N VAL A 105 -0.08 2.88 -2.40
CA VAL A 105 0.95 2.56 -1.40
C VAL A 105 1.29 3.75 -0.49
N ALA A 106 1.60 4.93 -1.03
CA ALA A 106 1.85 6.13 -0.23
C ALA A 106 0.70 6.49 0.73
N ALA A 107 -0.52 6.63 0.22
CA ALA A 107 -1.67 7.01 1.05
C ALA A 107 -2.06 5.90 2.05
N THR A 108 -1.99 4.64 1.64
CA THR A 108 -2.20 3.47 2.50
C THR A 108 -1.21 3.48 3.65
N SER A 109 0.08 3.67 3.38
CA SER A 109 1.12 3.75 4.41
C SER A 109 0.85 4.87 5.41
N PHE A 110 0.51 6.07 4.94
CA PHE A 110 0.19 7.20 5.80
C PHE A 110 -1.00 6.89 6.74
N ILE A 111 -2.11 6.38 6.19
CA ILE A 111 -3.31 6.08 6.99
C ILE A 111 -3.05 4.92 7.96
N ALA A 112 -2.35 3.87 7.51
CA ALA A 112 -1.98 2.71 8.33
C ALA A 112 -1.14 3.13 9.55
N ASP A 113 -0.13 3.98 9.36
CA ASP A 113 0.68 4.51 10.46
C ASP A 113 -0.15 5.31 11.47
N HIS A 114 -1.04 6.19 11.00
CA HIS A 114 -1.94 6.95 11.87
C HIS A 114 -2.95 6.06 12.62
N ALA A 115 -3.28 4.89 12.07
CA ALA A 115 -4.07 3.87 12.73
C ALA A 115 -3.25 2.96 13.68
N GLY A 116 -1.92 3.10 13.72
CA GLY A 116 -1.02 2.29 14.54
C GLY A 116 -0.60 0.96 13.89
N ILE A 117 -0.88 0.76 12.61
CA ILE A 117 -0.53 -0.44 11.84
C ILE A 117 0.88 -0.29 11.27
N ARG A 118 1.73 -1.32 11.45
CA ARG A 118 3.17 -1.29 11.10
C ARG A 118 3.56 -2.14 9.90
N VAL A 119 2.65 -2.98 9.40
CA VAL A 119 2.89 -3.87 8.26
C VAL A 119 1.81 -3.67 7.21
N PHE A 120 2.23 -3.56 5.96
CA PHE A 120 1.37 -3.40 4.79
C PHE A 120 1.80 -4.38 3.70
N ALA A 121 0.87 -5.12 3.12
CA ALA A 121 1.11 -5.99 1.98
C ALA A 121 0.50 -5.42 0.69
N THR A 122 1.29 -5.39 -0.39
CA THR A 122 0.85 -5.04 -1.75
C THR A 122 1.49 -5.97 -2.77
N GLY A 123 1.02 -5.94 -4.01
CA GLY A 123 1.70 -6.62 -5.11
C GLY A 123 3.05 -5.98 -5.43
N GLY A 124 3.09 -4.66 -5.65
CA GLY A 124 4.28 -3.99 -6.17
C GLY A 124 4.26 -2.49 -5.92
N LEU A 125 5.39 -1.96 -5.46
CA LEU A 125 5.56 -0.54 -5.17
C LEU A 125 5.52 0.29 -6.46
N GLY A 126 5.14 1.57 -6.35
CA GLY A 126 5.60 2.57 -7.29
C GLY A 126 7.11 2.81 -7.12
N GLY A 127 7.70 3.57 -8.04
CA GLY A 127 9.14 3.82 -8.03
C GLY A 127 9.53 4.91 -9.01
N VAL A 128 10.78 4.90 -9.42
CA VAL A 128 11.29 5.78 -10.47
C VAL A 128 10.82 5.25 -11.83
N HIS A 129 10.18 6.10 -12.63
CA HIS A 129 9.74 5.70 -13.96
C HIS A 129 10.91 5.68 -14.94
N ARG A 130 10.80 4.87 -16.00
CA ARG A 130 11.79 4.88 -17.08
C ARG A 130 11.84 6.27 -17.73
N ARG A 131 13.06 6.81 -17.90
CA ARG A 131 13.34 8.19 -18.36
C ARG A 131 13.01 9.31 -17.35
N ALA A 132 12.89 8.98 -16.06
CA ALA A 132 12.70 9.99 -15.01
C ALA A 132 13.82 11.03 -14.93
N SER A 133 15.02 10.75 -15.45
CA SER A 133 16.10 11.75 -15.60
C SER A 133 15.72 12.95 -16.47
N GLU A 134 14.71 12.81 -17.32
CA GLU A 134 14.17 13.87 -18.18
C GLU A 134 12.81 14.37 -17.66
N SER A 135 11.92 13.46 -17.27
CA SER A 135 10.52 13.78 -16.92
C SER A 135 10.30 14.11 -15.46
N PHE A 136 11.22 13.72 -14.57
CA PHE A 136 11.07 13.78 -13.11
C PHE A 136 9.84 12.98 -12.61
N ASP A 137 9.44 11.95 -13.36
CA ASP A 137 8.32 11.08 -13.00
C ASP A 137 8.77 10.02 -11.98
N GLU A 138 8.53 10.32 -10.70
CA GLU A 138 8.88 9.50 -9.54
C GLU A 138 7.66 9.32 -8.64
N SER A 139 7.39 8.08 -8.22
CA SER A 139 6.29 7.79 -7.31
C SER A 139 6.51 8.41 -5.93
N ALA A 140 5.46 9.04 -5.39
CA ALA A 140 5.42 9.50 -4.00
C ALA A 140 5.63 8.37 -2.97
N ASP A 141 5.43 7.10 -3.37
CA ASP A 141 5.65 5.93 -2.51
C ASP A 141 7.07 5.95 -1.91
N LEU A 142 8.10 6.30 -2.70
CA LEU A 142 9.49 6.30 -2.24
C LEU A 142 9.71 7.32 -1.12
N LYS A 143 9.20 8.54 -1.31
CA LYS A 143 9.30 9.59 -0.31
C LYS A 143 8.52 9.24 0.95
N THR A 144 7.32 8.68 0.81
CA THR A 144 6.52 8.24 1.96
C THR A 144 7.23 7.17 2.78
N LEU A 145 7.88 6.18 2.14
CA LEU A 145 8.64 5.15 2.85
C LEU A 145 9.82 5.71 3.65
N SER A 146 10.33 6.89 3.29
CA SER A 146 11.39 7.58 4.04
C SER A 146 10.91 8.32 5.29
N GLU A 147 9.60 8.54 5.42
CA GLU A 147 9.02 9.38 6.48
C GLU A 147 8.02 8.63 7.36
N VAL A 148 7.42 7.57 6.84
CA VAL A 148 6.39 6.79 7.52
C VAL A 148 6.99 5.51 8.09
N PRO A 149 6.89 5.27 9.42
CA PRO A 149 7.43 4.08 10.07
C PRO A 149 6.54 2.85 9.81
N ILE A 150 6.69 2.28 8.60
CA ILE A 150 5.95 1.12 8.13
C ILE A 150 6.85 0.16 7.33
N THR A 151 6.59 -1.15 7.43
CA THR A 151 7.18 -2.16 6.56
C THR A 151 6.20 -2.52 5.46
N VAL A 152 6.62 -2.35 4.20
CA VAL A 152 5.82 -2.74 3.03
C VAL A 152 6.39 -4.01 2.40
N VAL A 153 5.56 -5.05 2.34
CA VAL A 153 5.89 -6.32 1.70
C VAL A 153 5.35 -6.30 0.28
N SER A 154 6.22 -6.51 -0.70
CA SER A 154 5.87 -6.53 -2.12
C SER A 154 6.75 -7.48 -2.93
N ALA A 155 6.36 -7.74 -4.19
CA ALA A 155 7.19 -8.41 -5.18
C ALA A 155 8.17 -7.42 -5.87
N GLY A 156 8.70 -6.44 -5.13
CA GLY A 156 9.53 -5.35 -5.65
C GLY A 156 8.70 -4.15 -6.12
N VAL A 157 9.10 -3.56 -7.25
CA VAL A 157 8.41 -2.42 -7.90
C VAL A 157 7.68 -2.90 -9.16
N LYS A 158 6.59 -2.24 -9.55
CA LYS A 158 5.82 -2.59 -10.77
C LYS A 158 6.75 -2.71 -12.00
N SER A 159 6.51 -3.71 -12.86
CA SER A 159 7.41 -4.09 -13.97
C SER A 159 7.67 -3.00 -15.03
N ILE A 160 6.86 -1.95 -15.06
CA ILE A 160 6.99 -0.80 -15.97
C ILE A 160 8.05 0.22 -15.52
N LEU A 161 8.59 0.07 -14.31
CA LEU A 161 9.49 1.03 -13.67
C LEU A 161 10.96 0.76 -14.01
N ASP A 162 11.81 1.68 -13.57
CA ASP A 162 13.27 1.55 -13.60
C ASP A 162 13.76 1.04 -12.24
N ILE A 163 14.13 -0.24 -12.17
CA ILE A 163 14.52 -0.90 -10.91
C ILE A 163 15.82 -0.30 -10.37
N GLY A 164 16.83 -0.13 -11.23
CA GLY A 164 18.12 0.43 -10.83
C GLY A 164 17.96 1.83 -10.25
N ALA A 165 17.28 2.72 -10.97
CA ALA A 165 17.05 4.07 -10.48
C ALA A 165 16.18 4.10 -9.20
N THR A 166 15.25 3.16 -9.05
CA THR A 166 14.45 3.05 -7.81
C THR A 166 15.28 2.63 -6.61
N LEU A 167 16.20 1.66 -6.77
CA LEU A 167 17.08 1.22 -5.68
C LEU A 167 18.03 2.33 -5.23
N GLU A 168 18.68 3.03 -6.17
CA GLU A 168 19.52 4.21 -5.88
C GLU A 168 18.75 5.30 -5.14
N ARG A 169 17.47 5.48 -5.50
CA ARG A 169 16.61 6.47 -4.86
C ARG A 169 16.22 6.07 -3.44
N LEU A 170 15.90 4.80 -3.21
CA LEU A 170 15.64 4.26 -1.87
C LEU A 170 16.87 4.37 -0.96
N GLU A 171 18.07 4.06 -1.49
CA GLU A 171 19.34 4.27 -0.80
C GLU A 171 19.50 5.75 -0.40
N SER A 172 19.35 6.67 -1.36
CA SER A 172 19.48 8.11 -1.12
C SER A 172 18.50 8.65 -0.08
N LEU A 173 17.32 8.03 0.03
CA LEU A 173 16.27 8.38 1.00
C LEU A 173 16.45 7.68 2.35
N GLY A 174 17.45 6.80 2.51
CA GLY A 174 17.68 6.02 3.72
C GLY A 174 16.64 4.93 3.96
N VAL A 175 15.96 4.46 2.92
CA VAL A 175 14.95 3.39 3.03
C VAL A 175 15.65 2.04 2.92
N THR A 176 15.51 1.20 3.94
CA THR A 176 16.08 -0.16 3.94
C THR A 176 15.28 -1.08 3.02
N VAL A 177 15.98 -1.77 2.12
CA VAL A 177 15.43 -2.80 1.25
C VAL A 177 15.99 -4.16 1.66
N VAL A 178 15.11 -5.15 1.87
CA VAL A 178 15.49 -6.48 2.34
C VAL A 178 14.86 -7.53 1.43
N GLY A 179 15.67 -8.48 0.95
CA GLY A 179 15.19 -9.65 0.23
C GLY A 179 14.76 -10.76 1.18
N TYR A 180 13.57 -11.32 0.98
CA TYR A 180 13.10 -12.48 1.74
C TYR A 180 13.53 -13.77 1.02
N GLY A 181 14.51 -14.49 1.57
CA GLY A 181 15.09 -15.69 1.00
C GLY A 181 15.87 -15.49 -0.31
N THR A 182 16.25 -14.24 -0.64
CA THR A 182 16.94 -13.88 -1.89
C THR A 182 17.89 -12.70 -1.70
N GLU A 183 18.99 -12.66 -2.45
CA GLU A 183 19.87 -11.49 -2.62
C GLU A 183 19.61 -10.75 -3.93
N ASP A 184 18.65 -11.21 -4.75
CA ASP A 184 18.27 -10.57 -6.02
C ASP A 184 16.91 -9.90 -5.87
N PHE A 185 16.82 -8.66 -6.33
CA PHE A 185 15.60 -7.87 -6.29
C PHE A 185 14.56 -8.43 -7.27
N PRO A 186 13.34 -8.76 -6.85
CA PRO A 186 12.31 -9.29 -7.76
C PRO A 186 11.78 -8.19 -8.70
N SER A 187 11.49 -8.54 -9.96
CA SER A 187 10.94 -7.62 -10.97
C SER A 187 9.42 -7.76 -11.13
N PHE A 188 8.71 -7.84 -10.00
CA PHE A 188 7.27 -8.06 -9.92
C PHE A 188 6.85 -9.45 -10.43
N TRP A 189 6.71 -9.63 -11.76
CA TRP A 189 6.30 -10.91 -12.35
C TRP A 189 7.39 -11.97 -12.36
N LEU A 190 8.67 -11.57 -12.33
CA LEU A 190 9.80 -12.48 -12.30
C LEU A 190 10.47 -12.44 -10.93
N SER A 191 10.91 -13.60 -10.46
CA SER A 191 11.61 -13.75 -9.19
C SER A 191 13.01 -13.14 -9.17
N SER A 192 13.52 -12.67 -10.32
CA SER A 192 14.82 -12.04 -10.44
C SER A 192 14.76 -10.86 -11.41
N SER A 193 15.56 -9.83 -11.14
CA SER A 193 15.79 -8.67 -12.01
C SER A 193 17.27 -8.53 -12.42
N GLY A 194 18.18 -9.25 -11.76
CA GLY A 194 19.63 -9.07 -11.92
C GLY A 194 20.20 -7.89 -11.11
N HIS A 195 19.35 -7.18 -10.34
CA HIS A 195 19.80 -6.17 -9.38
C HIS A 195 20.02 -6.83 -8.02
N ARG A 196 21.25 -6.75 -7.51
CA ARG A 196 21.62 -7.30 -6.21
C ARG A 196 21.13 -6.40 -5.06
N LEU A 197 20.70 -7.03 -3.97
CA LEU A 197 20.32 -6.41 -2.71
C LEU A 197 21.48 -6.46 -1.71
N ASP A 198 21.56 -5.45 -0.84
CA ASP A 198 22.54 -5.41 0.25
C ASP A 198 22.19 -6.35 1.40
N TRP A 199 20.89 -6.57 1.63
CA TRP A 199 20.38 -7.33 2.76
C TRP A 199 19.43 -8.44 2.32
N SER A 200 19.59 -9.61 2.95
CA SER A 200 18.69 -10.75 2.82
C SER A 200 18.38 -11.33 4.19
N VAL A 201 17.15 -11.81 4.38
CA VAL A 201 16.70 -12.51 5.59
C VAL A 201 16.06 -13.86 5.21
N PRO A 202 16.21 -14.90 6.05
CA PRO A 202 15.67 -16.23 5.79
C PRO A 202 14.15 -16.30 5.89
#